data_AF-A0A848LRR2-F1
#
_entry.id   AF-A0A848LRR2-F1
#
_cell.length_a   1.000
_cell.length_b   1.000
_cell.length_c   1.000
_cell.angle_alpha   90.00
_cell.angle_beta   90.00
_cell.angle_gamma   90.00
#
_symmetry.space_group_name_H-M   'P 1'
#
loop_
_entity.id
_entity.type
_entity.pdbx_description
1 polymer ?
#
loop_
_entity_poly.entity_id
_entity_poly.type
_entity_poly.pdbx_seq_one_letter_code
_entity_poly.pdbx_strand_id
1 'polypeptide(L)'
;MQIALNTTQMQAGLTVATDKEARDHCVVVVKGTFETSSQGEMTLARQQQPLVETDEHHGAPATTSIRYECDFALEKPLTDVIVVGKAVSPSRQQVKQLAVRLEVQGRKKDLLVFGERCWVRSIGSVFPSAPVPFVEMPLTFERAFGGLDESRGPGRAAVEQRNPVGVGFHPHRDAVQIEGTPVPNLERPGQTLSSPRDRPEPIGLGCVGRAWTPRISHAGTYDARWRDERAPFLPADFDSRYFQCAPADQQFTHFRGGELIRCVNMAAEPVVQYVIPSLHVPIRFRFLDREVDQLGVLDTVVLEPHLARAMLVWRASVPLGKKLNTLLEIFVGEPPRTRLGQPVHYRNGKPVFRGLEEAIRWLRRTRGGR
;
A
#
# COMPACT_ATOMS: atom_id res chain seq x y z
N MET A 1 -13.49 15.63 17.41
CA MET A 1 -12.32 15.33 16.57
C MET A 1 -12.69 15.43 15.10
N GLN A 2 -12.07 16.36 14.38
CA GLN A 2 -12.21 16.54 12.93
C GLN A 2 -10.91 17.12 12.37
N ILE A 3 -10.64 16.91 11.08
CA ILE A 3 -9.60 17.67 10.37
C ILE A 3 -10.16 19.07 10.09
N ALA A 4 -9.71 20.05 10.86
CA ALA A 4 -10.19 21.43 10.76
C ALA A 4 -9.55 22.17 9.57
N LEU A 5 -8.36 21.75 9.17
CA LEU A 5 -7.61 22.36 8.08
C LEU A 5 -6.64 21.36 7.45
N ASN A 6 -6.56 21.39 6.13
CA ASN A 6 -5.56 20.69 5.34
C ASN A 6 -4.95 21.65 4.30
N THR A 7 -3.66 21.98 4.44
CA THR A 7 -2.94 22.91 3.54
C THR A 7 -2.10 22.20 2.49
N THR A 8 -2.05 20.87 2.51
CA THR A 8 -1.12 20.08 1.69
C THR A 8 -1.51 19.97 0.22
N GLN A 9 -2.74 20.34 -0.14
CA GLN A 9 -3.38 20.06 -1.44
C GLN A 9 -3.55 18.55 -1.75
N MET A 10 -3.19 17.69 -0.80
CA MET A 10 -3.38 16.23 -0.83
C MET A 10 -4.69 15.84 -0.14
N GLN A 11 -5.11 14.59 -0.27
CA GLN A 11 -6.24 14.07 0.52
C GLN A 11 -5.81 13.85 1.97
N ALA A 12 -6.70 14.10 2.92
CA ALA A 12 -6.47 13.80 4.32
C ALA A 12 -7.74 13.24 4.96
N GLY A 13 -7.58 12.22 5.79
CA GLY A 13 -8.66 11.56 6.51
C GLY A 13 -8.17 11.07 7.87
N LEU A 14 -9.11 10.64 8.70
CA LEU A 14 -8.80 10.09 10.00
C LEU A 14 -9.65 8.86 10.31
N THR A 15 -9.13 8.01 11.18
CA THR A 15 -9.87 6.91 11.80
C THR A 15 -9.52 6.80 13.28
N VAL A 16 -10.29 5.99 14.02
CA VAL A 16 -9.91 5.50 15.35
C VAL A 16 -9.55 4.03 15.23
N ALA A 17 -8.39 3.66 15.74
CA ALA A 17 -7.94 2.28 15.78
C ALA A 17 -7.40 1.95 17.18
N THR A 18 -7.68 0.75 17.65
CA THR A 18 -7.27 0.27 18.98
C THR A 18 -6.00 -0.57 18.84
N ASP A 19 -4.99 -0.28 19.65
CA ASP A 19 -3.76 -1.07 19.70
C ASP A 19 -3.93 -2.36 20.54
N LYS A 20 -2.88 -3.19 20.58
CA LYS A 20 -2.90 -4.45 21.35
C LYS A 20 -2.89 -4.26 22.86
N GLU A 21 -2.55 -3.06 23.34
CA GLU A 21 -2.66 -2.64 24.73
C GLU A 21 -4.04 -2.01 25.05
N ALA A 22 -5.02 -2.16 24.15
CA ALA A 22 -6.38 -1.65 24.29
C ALA A 22 -6.46 -0.12 24.40
N ARG A 23 -5.53 0.60 23.77
CA ARG A 23 -5.56 2.06 23.70
C ARG A 23 -6.08 2.50 22.34
N ASP A 24 -7.06 3.38 22.36
CA ASP A 24 -7.56 4.00 21.15
C ASP A 24 -6.60 5.09 20.68
N HIS A 25 -6.29 5.06 19.40
CA HIS A 25 -5.50 6.06 18.70
C HIS A 25 -6.34 6.78 17.67
N CYS A 26 -6.12 8.09 17.54
CA CYS A 26 -6.51 8.80 16.34
C CYS A 26 -5.38 8.64 15.31
N VAL A 27 -5.70 8.00 14.21
CA VAL A 27 -4.81 7.85 13.07
C VAL A 27 -5.21 8.85 12.01
N VAL A 28 -4.26 9.66 11.57
CA VAL A 28 -4.42 10.60 10.46
C VAL A 28 -3.62 10.08 9.29
N VAL A 29 -4.26 10.04 8.14
CA VAL A 29 -3.67 9.60 6.88
C VAL A 29 -3.72 10.75 5.90
N VAL A 30 -2.61 10.99 5.21
CA VAL A 30 -2.48 11.98 4.15
C VAL A 30 -2.02 11.27 2.90
N LYS A 31 -2.73 11.45 1.78
CA LYS A 31 -2.46 10.75 0.52
C LYS A 31 -2.31 11.75 -0.62
N GLY A 32 -1.12 11.76 -1.21
CA GLY A 32 -0.80 12.55 -2.39
C GLY A 32 -0.72 11.66 -3.63
N THR A 33 -1.32 12.11 -4.72
CA THR A 33 -1.17 11.54 -6.07
C THR A 33 -0.19 12.39 -6.85
N PHE A 34 0.78 11.75 -7.49
CA PHE A 34 1.88 12.38 -8.21
C PHE A 34 1.98 11.81 -9.62
N GLU A 35 2.29 12.68 -10.57
CA GLU A 35 2.72 12.31 -11.92
C GLU A 35 4.25 12.30 -11.95
N THR A 36 4.86 11.40 -12.73
CA THR A 36 6.32 11.31 -12.86
C THR A 36 6.77 11.67 -14.27
N SER A 37 7.86 12.44 -14.36
CA SER A 37 8.51 12.74 -15.65
C SER A 37 9.37 11.57 -16.14
N SER A 38 9.88 11.67 -17.37
CA SER A 38 10.85 10.68 -17.91
C SER A 38 12.15 10.60 -17.11
N GLN A 39 12.49 11.65 -16.35
CA GLN A 39 13.65 11.69 -15.45
C GLN A 39 13.31 11.22 -14.02
N GLY A 40 12.05 10.90 -13.75
CA GLY A 40 11.57 10.47 -12.44
C GLY A 40 11.19 11.58 -11.48
N GLU A 41 11.21 12.84 -11.93
CA GLU A 41 10.74 13.96 -11.09
C GLU A 41 9.24 13.83 -10.86
N MET A 42 8.84 13.79 -9.59
CA MET A 42 7.44 13.64 -9.18
C MET A 42 6.81 15.00 -8.88
N THR A 43 5.71 15.32 -9.56
CA THR A 43 4.93 16.54 -9.34
C THR A 43 3.53 16.19 -8.83
N LEU A 44 3.01 16.99 -7.90
CA LEU A 44 1.67 16.74 -7.34
C LEU A 44 0.62 16.88 -8.45
N ALA A 45 -0.17 15.82 -8.66
CA ALA A 45 -1.18 15.80 -9.70
C ALA A 45 -2.31 16.79 -9.39
N ARG A 46 -2.86 17.44 -10.41
CA ARG A 46 -4.02 18.35 -10.23
C ARG A 46 -5.24 17.61 -9.69
N GLN A 47 -5.45 16.37 -10.14
CA GLN A 47 -6.52 15.49 -9.67
C GLN A 47 -5.94 14.46 -8.70
N GLN A 48 -6.37 14.53 -7.46
CA GLN A 48 -5.97 13.59 -6.42
C GLN A 48 -6.88 12.35 -6.42
N GLN A 49 -6.30 11.17 -6.23
CA GLN A 49 -7.05 9.95 -5.96
C GLN A 49 -7.62 10.01 -4.53
N PRO A 50 -8.86 9.54 -4.32
CA PRO A 50 -9.46 9.50 -2.98
C PRO A 50 -8.69 8.56 -2.05
N LEU A 51 -8.92 8.74 -0.75
CA LEU A 51 -8.53 7.76 0.26
C LEU A 51 -9.34 6.48 0.06
N VAL A 52 -8.69 5.33 0.25
CA VAL A 52 -9.30 4.02 0.12
C VAL A 52 -9.79 3.62 1.50
N GLU A 53 -11.11 3.63 1.70
CA GLU A 53 -11.74 3.35 2.99
C GLU A 53 -11.94 1.84 3.23
N THR A 54 -12.07 1.06 2.16
CA THR A 54 -12.18 -0.40 2.17
C THR A 54 -11.30 -0.98 1.07
N ASP A 55 -10.78 -2.19 1.29
CA ASP A 55 -9.93 -2.86 0.29
C ASP A 55 -10.66 -2.94 -1.07
N GLU A 56 -10.02 -2.42 -2.11
CA GLU A 56 -10.49 -2.48 -3.49
C GLU A 56 -9.79 -3.65 -4.19
N HIS A 57 -10.56 -4.57 -4.76
CA HIS A 57 -10.03 -5.75 -5.46
C HIS A 57 -9.94 -5.54 -6.97
N HIS A 58 -9.08 -6.30 -7.65
CA HIS A 58 -9.00 -6.30 -9.11
C HIS A 58 -10.30 -6.79 -9.78
N GLY A 59 -11.08 -7.61 -9.08
CA GLY A 59 -12.40 -8.10 -9.47
C GLY A 59 -13.16 -8.58 -8.25
N ALA A 60 -13.69 -9.81 -8.28
CA ALA A 60 -14.41 -10.37 -7.14
C ALA A 60 -13.46 -10.64 -5.95
N PRO A 61 -13.81 -10.22 -4.70
CA PRO A 61 -12.94 -10.39 -3.54
C PRO A 61 -12.53 -11.84 -3.24
N ALA A 62 -13.40 -12.81 -3.57
CA ALA A 62 -13.15 -14.22 -3.33
C ALA A 62 -12.08 -14.84 -4.26
N THR A 63 -11.82 -14.23 -5.42
CA THR A 63 -11.00 -14.84 -6.49
C THR A 63 -9.92 -13.92 -7.03
N THR A 64 -9.81 -12.69 -6.54
CA THR A 64 -8.85 -11.71 -7.03
C THR A 64 -8.14 -11.01 -5.89
N SER A 65 -6.88 -10.67 -6.14
CA SER A 65 -6.06 -9.94 -5.17
C SER A 65 -6.51 -8.49 -4.98
N ILE A 66 -6.07 -7.90 -3.85
CA ILE A 66 -6.33 -6.50 -3.51
C ILE A 66 -5.53 -5.62 -4.48
N ARG A 67 -6.23 -4.72 -5.17
CA ARG A 67 -5.66 -3.67 -6.01
C ARG A 67 -5.16 -2.50 -5.17
N TYR A 68 -6.00 -1.99 -4.28
CA TYR A 68 -5.65 -0.96 -3.30
C TYR A 68 -6.13 -1.37 -1.92
N GLU A 69 -5.21 -1.44 -0.95
CA GLU A 69 -5.58 -1.69 0.44
C GLU A 69 -6.18 -0.43 1.08
N CYS A 70 -7.06 -0.63 2.05
CA CYS A 70 -7.51 0.42 2.96
C CYS A 70 -6.33 1.25 3.51
N ASP A 71 -6.42 2.56 3.32
CA ASP A 71 -5.39 3.53 3.71
C ASP A 71 -5.31 3.69 5.24
N PHE A 72 -6.23 3.12 6.02
CA PHE A 72 -6.40 3.37 7.46
C PHE A 72 -5.88 2.25 8.36
N ALA A 73 -4.66 1.76 8.10
CA ALA A 73 -3.93 0.92 9.07
C ALA A 73 -3.56 1.73 10.34
N LEU A 74 -3.51 1.08 11.50
CA LEU A 74 -3.10 1.73 12.76
C LEU A 74 -1.68 2.29 12.66
N GLU A 75 -0.76 1.44 12.21
CA GLU A 75 0.64 1.78 11.97
C GLU A 75 1.21 0.86 10.91
N LYS A 76 2.33 1.29 10.31
CA LYS A 76 3.14 0.48 9.40
C LYS A 76 4.62 0.63 9.78
N PRO A 77 5.27 -0.43 10.30
CA PRO A 77 6.64 -0.31 10.80
C PRO A 77 7.68 -0.07 9.70
N LEU A 78 7.31 -0.22 8.42
CA LEU A 78 8.16 -0.06 7.25
C LEU A 78 7.38 0.62 6.11
N THR A 79 8.08 1.13 5.10
CA THR A 79 7.45 1.56 3.84
C THR A 79 7.15 0.36 2.94
N ASP A 80 5.88 0.17 2.61
CA ASP A 80 5.42 -0.73 1.56
C ASP A 80 5.62 -0.09 0.18
N VAL A 81 6.29 -0.78 -0.75
CA VAL A 81 6.30 -0.41 -2.17
C VAL A 81 5.46 -1.41 -2.96
N ILE A 82 4.42 -0.92 -3.61
CA ILE A 82 3.38 -1.72 -4.26
C ILE A 82 3.28 -1.28 -5.71
N VAL A 83 3.19 -2.24 -6.65
CA VAL A 83 2.95 -1.93 -8.07
C VAL A 83 1.56 -2.41 -8.46
N VAL A 84 0.73 -1.47 -8.92
CA VAL A 84 -0.54 -1.73 -9.58
C VAL A 84 -0.35 -1.52 -11.07
N GLY A 85 -0.26 -2.60 -11.83
CA GLY A 85 0.04 -2.47 -13.25
C GLY A 85 0.10 -3.78 -14.02
N LYS A 86 0.79 -3.71 -15.15
CA LYS A 86 0.88 -4.75 -16.16
C LYS A 86 2.29 -4.78 -16.73
N ALA A 87 2.74 -5.96 -17.12
CA ALA A 87 3.87 -6.11 -18.01
C ALA A 87 3.46 -5.55 -19.38
N VAL A 88 4.33 -4.79 -20.02
CA VAL A 88 4.11 -4.20 -21.34
C VAL A 88 5.34 -4.45 -22.18
N SER A 89 5.17 -5.10 -23.32
CA SER A 89 6.28 -5.42 -24.21
C SER A 89 6.85 -4.15 -24.87
N PRO A 90 8.19 -4.05 -25.01
CA PRO A 90 8.83 -2.94 -25.72
C PRO A 90 8.26 -2.77 -27.13
N SER A 91 8.01 -1.52 -27.52
CA SER A 91 7.42 -1.16 -28.82
C SER A 91 6.10 -1.87 -29.14
N ARG A 92 5.40 -2.39 -28.11
CA ARG A 92 4.16 -3.16 -28.21
C ARG A 92 4.21 -4.37 -29.15
N GLN A 93 5.38 -5.01 -29.27
CA GLN A 93 5.53 -6.23 -30.06
C GLN A 93 4.95 -7.44 -29.34
N GLN A 94 4.40 -8.40 -30.09
CA GLN A 94 3.94 -9.66 -29.49
C GLN A 94 5.14 -10.48 -29.02
N VAL A 95 5.16 -10.82 -27.72
CA VAL A 95 6.19 -11.64 -27.09
C VAL A 95 5.55 -12.83 -26.38
N LYS A 96 6.26 -13.95 -26.30
CA LYS A 96 5.79 -15.13 -25.53
C LYS A 96 6.18 -15.06 -24.06
N GLN A 97 7.22 -14.30 -23.77
CA GLN A 97 7.82 -14.13 -22.45
C GLN A 97 8.41 -12.73 -22.35
N LEU A 98 8.31 -12.11 -21.18
CA LEU A 98 8.88 -10.81 -20.88
C LEU A 98 9.45 -10.79 -19.46
N ALA A 99 10.68 -10.33 -19.30
CA ALA A 99 11.21 -10.02 -17.98
C ALA A 99 10.74 -8.63 -17.55
N VAL A 100 10.25 -8.51 -16.32
CA VAL A 100 9.93 -7.23 -15.68
C VAL A 100 10.72 -7.09 -14.39
N ARG A 101 11.06 -5.86 -14.02
CA ARG A 101 11.85 -5.57 -12.81
C ARG A 101 11.25 -4.41 -12.03
N LEU A 102 11.10 -4.60 -10.72
CA LEU A 102 11.04 -3.50 -9.76
C LEU A 102 12.43 -3.33 -9.14
N GLU A 103 12.97 -2.11 -9.18
CA GLU A 103 14.20 -1.74 -8.50
C GLU A 103 13.95 -0.57 -7.57
N VAL A 104 14.26 -0.72 -6.28
CA VAL A 104 14.08 0.31 -5.25
C VAL A 104 15.41 0.47 -4.53
N GLN A 105 16.04 1.64 -4.65
CA GLN A 105 17.34 1.92 -4.02
C GLN A 105 18.38 0.82 -4.28
N GLY A 106 18.42 0.28 -5.51
CA GLY A 106 19.34 -0.78 -5.92
C GLY A 106 18.91 -2.21 -5.56
N ARG A 107 17.90 -2.41 -4.70
CA ARG A 107 17.30 -3.74 -4.47
C ARG A 107 16.42 -4.10 -5.65
N LYS A 108 16.67 -5.25 -6.28
CA LYS A 108 15.98 -5.70 -7.50
C LYS A 108 15.06 -6.87 -7.21
N LYS A 109 13.88 -6.84 -7.82
CA LYS A 109 12.91 -7.93 -7.87
C LYS A 109 12.52 -8.19 -9.31
N ASP A 110 12.96 -9.33 -9.82
CA ASP A 110 12.75 -9.77 -11.20
C ASP A 110 11.63 -10.80 -11.28
N LEU A 111 10.75 -10.63 -12.27
CA LEU A 111 9.70 -11.59 -12.61
C LEU A 111 9.84 -11.98 -14.08
N LEU A 112 9.61 -13.26 -14.38
CA LEU A 112 9.36 -13.73 -15.75
C LEU A 112 7.86 -13.80 -15.96
N VAL A 113 7.39 -13.10 -16.98
CA VAL A 113 5.98 -13.01 -17.36
C VAL A 113 5.79 -13.80 -18.64
N PHE A 114 5.02 -14.87 -18.58
CA PHE A 114 4.65 -15.67 -19.73
C PHE A 114 3.26 -15.32 -20.23
N GLY A 115 3.05 -15.49 -21.53
CA GLY A 115 1.70 -15.52 -22.08
C GLY A 115 0.85 -16.65 -21.50
N GLU A 116 -0.42 -16.69 -21.88
CA GLU A 116 -1.33 -17.73 -21.41
C GLU A 116 -0.80 -19.13 -21.76
N ARG A 117 -0.88 -20.03 -20.79
CA ARG A 117 -0.41 -21.41 -20.87
C ARG A 117 -1.37 -22.33 -20.14
N CYS A 118 -1.42 -23.59 -20.58
CA CYS A 118 -2.10 -24.65 -19.87
C CYS A 118 -1.18 -25.88 -19.73
N TRP A 119 -1.53 -26.77 -18.82
CA TRP A 119 -0.86 -28.07 -18.72
C TRP A 119 -1.29 -28.96 -19.89
N VAL A 120 -0.32 -29.51 -20.61
CA VAL A 120 -0.55 -30.48 -21.69
C VAL A 120 0.05 -31.82 -21.33
N ARG A 121 -0.56 -32.90 -21.82
CA ARG A 121 -0.12 -34.26 -21.57
C ARG A 121 0.41 -34.88 -22.86
N SER A 122 1.61 -35.45 -22.81
CA SER A 122 2.18 -36.23 -23.93
C SER A 122 3.04 -37.36 -23.39
N ILE A 123 2.89 -38.55 -23.96
CA ILE A 123 3.69 -39.77 -23.65
C ILE A 123 3.97 -39.91 -22.14
N GLY A 124 2.90 -39.92 -21.34
CA GLY A 124 2.98 -40.11 -19.87
C GLY A 124 3.54 -38.93 -19.06
N SER A 125 3.95 -37.83 -19.69
CA SER A 125 4.44 -36.61 -19.03
C SER A 125 3.42 -35.48 -19.11
N VAL A 126 3.44 -34.59 -18.11
CA VAL A 126 2.63 -33.37 -18.07
C VAL A 126 3.57 -32.18 -17.98
N PHE A 127 3.45 -31.22 -18.91
CA PHE A 127 4.32 -30.05 -19.01
C PHE A 127 3.53 -28.82 -19.47
N PRO A 128 4.04 -27.59 -19.28
CA PRO A 128 3.36 -26.39 -19.76
C PRO A 128 3.33 -26.33 -21.29
N SER A 129 2.22 -25.86 -21.86
CA SER A 129 2.13 -25.54 -23.28
C SER A 129 3.10 -24.42 -23.67
N ALA A 130 3.33 -24.25 -24.98
CA ALA A 130 3.96 -23.03 -25.48
C ALA A 130 3.11 -21.81 -25.08
N PRO A 131 3.72 -20.69 -24.64
CA PRO A 131 2.97 -19.49 -24.29
C PRO A 131 2.30 -18.86 -25.52
N VAL A 132 1.05 -18.42 -25.35
CA VAL A 132 0.36 -17.58 -26.32
C VAL A 132 1.01 -16.19 -26.36
N PRO A 133 1.40 -15.64 -27.53
CA PRO A 133 2.00 -14.31 -27.58
C PRO A 133 1.09 -13.22 -27.01
N PHE A 134 1.66 -12.27 -26.28
CA PHE A 134 0.96 -11.14 -25.66
C PHE A 134 1.72 -9.83 -25.88
N VAL A 135 1.01 -8.71 -25.76
CA VAL A 135 1.59 -7.36 -25.71
C VAL A 135 1.58 -6.84 -24.28
N GLU A 136 0.50 -7.13 -23.55
CA GLU A 136 0.33 -6.73 -22.15
C GLU A 136 -0.15 -7.90 -21.30
N MET A 137 0.29 -7.98 -20.05
CA MET A 137 -0.12 -9.01 -19.10
C MET A 137 -0.25 -8.40 -17.69
N PRO A 138 -1.42 -8.45 -17.04
CA PRO A 138 -1.59 -7.93 -15.67
C PRO A 138 -0.61 -8.56 -14.67
N LEU A 139 -0.07 -7.76 -13.76
CA LEU A 139 0.86 -8.22 -12.71
C LEU A 139 0.13 -8.48 -11.39
N THR A 140 -0.84 -9.38 -11.41
CA THR A 140 -1.72 -9.68 -10.27
C THR A 140 -1.44 -11.06 -9.67
N PHE A 141 -1.75 -11.23 -8.37
CA PHE A 141 -1.44 -12.49 -7.67
C PHE A 141 -2.28 -13.68 -8.14
N GLU A 142 -3.48 -13.45 -8.68
CA GLU A 142 -4.27 -14.52 -9.29
C GLU A 142 -3.61 -15.13 -10.55
N ARG A 143 -2.57 -14.48 -11.10
CA ARG A 143 -1.74 -14.99 -12.19
C ARG A 143 -0.41 -15.60 -11.73
N ALA A 144 -0.16 -15.64 -10.43
CA ALA A 144 1.02 -16.25 -9.83
C ALA A 144 0.69 -17.64 -9.27
N PHE A 145 1.73 -18.42 -8.94
CA PHE A 145 1.55 -19.72 -8.30
C PHE A 145 0.69 -19.61 -7.03
N GLY A 146 -0.30 -20.50 -6.90
CA GLY A 146 -1.20 -20.55 -5.77
C GLY A 146 -2.56 -21.14 -6.10
N GLY A 147 -3.56 -20.78 -5.31
CA GLY A 147 -4.94 -21.16 -5.53
C GLY A 147 -5.44 -22.26 -4.61
N LEU A 148 -6.57 -22.82 -4.99
CA LEU A 148 -7.33 -23.82 -4.27
C LEU A 148 -7.61 -25.04 -5.15
N ASP A 149 -7.53 -26.23 -4.55
CA ASP A 149 -7.85 -27.50 -5.19
C ASP A 149 -9.02 -28.17 -4.47
N GLU A 150 -10.21 -28.01 -5.04
CA GLU A 150 -11.47 -28.54 -4.54
C GLU A 150 -11.82 -29.91 -5.12
N SER A 151 -10.90 -30.57 -5.84
CA SER A 151 -11.15 -31.85 -6.51
C SER A 151 -11.58 -33.00 -5.59
N ARG A 152 -11.39 -32.86 -4.27
CA ARG A 152 -11.84 -33.83 -3.25
C ARG A 152 -13.23 -33.54 -2.68
N GLY A 153 -13.93 -32.55 -3.20
CA GLY A 153 -15.29 -32.18 -2.80
C GLY A 153 -15.35 -31.17 -1.63
N PRO A 154 -16.57 -30.77 -1.24
CA PRO A 154 -16.80 -29.74 -0.22
C PRO A 154 -16.12 -30.04 1.11
N GLY A 155 -15.52 -29.03 1.73
CA GLY A 155 -14.83 -29.16 3.03
C GLY A 155 -13.49 -29.89 2.98
N ARG A 156 -13.03 -30.33 1.79
CA ARG A 156 -11.75 -31.02 1.59
C ARG A 156 -10.82 -30.29 0.61
N ALA A 157 -11.07 -28.98 0.43
CA ALA A 157 -10.25 -28.12 -0.40
C ALA A 157 -8.84 -28.02 0.18
N ALA A 158 -7.83 -28.24 -0.66
CA ALA A 158 -6.46 -27.84 -0.32
C ALA A 158 -6.25 -26.40 -0.78
N VAL A 159 -5.59 -25.59 0.05
CA VAL A 159 -5.34 -24.17 -0.24
C VAL A 159 -3.84 -23.89 -0.14
N GLU A 160 -3.29 -23.25 -1.16
CA GLU A 160 -1.97 -22.64 -1.07
C GLU A 160 -2.07 -21.33 -0.28
N GLN A 161 -1.87 -21.41 1.03
CA GLN A 161 -2.12 -20.31 1.97
C GLN A 161 -1.24 -19.07 1.72
N ARG A 162 -0.11 -19.22 1.01
CA ARG A 162 0.74 -18.09 0.61
C ARG A 162 0.09 -17.22 -0.47
N ASN A 163 -0.78 -17.79 -1.30
CA ASN A 163 -1.53 -17.09 -2.35
C ASN A 163 -2.83 -17.85 -2.67
N PRO A 164 -3.89 -17.76 -1.84
CA PRO A 164 -5.14 -18.51 -2.01
C PRO A 164 -5.92 -18.21 -3.29
N VAL A 165 -5.68 -17.04 -3.89
CA VAL A 165 -6.34 -16.60 -5.14
C VAL A 165 -5.52 -16.90 -6.39
N GLY A 166 -4.34 -17.48 -6.23
CA GLY A 166 -3.42 -17.83 -7.32
C GLY A 166 -3.92 -18.98 -8.21
N VAL A 167 -3.01 -19.45 -9.06
CA VAL A 167 -3.28 -20.52 -10.02
C VAL A 167 -2.17 -21.58 -10.02
N GLY A 168 -2.48 -22.80 -10.47
CA GLY A 168 -1.50 -23.88 -10.63
C GLY A 168 -1.27 -24.76 -9.40
N PHE A 169 -1.96 -24.51 -8.27
CA PHE A 169 -1.91 -25.40 -7.10
C PHE A 169 -2.87 -26.59 -7.26
N HIS A 170 -2.32 -27.76 -7.61
CA HIS A 170 -3.08 -29.00 -7.80
C HIS A 170 -2.43 -30.17 -7.03
N PRO A 171 -2.55 -30.24 -5.69
CA PRO A 171 -2.01 -31.35 -4.89
C PRO A 171 -2.79 -32.67 -5.02
N HIS A 172 -4.05 -32.64 -5.48
CA HIS A 172 -4.91 -33.84 -5.44
C HIS A 172 -5.33 -34.34 -6.82
N ARG A 173 -5.28 -33.47 -7.84
CA ARG A 173 -5.60 -33.84 -9.21
C ARG A 173 -4.57 -34.80 -9.81
N ASP A 174 -5.03 -35.77 -10.59
CA ASP A 174 -4.20 -36.61 -11.43
C ASP A 174 -3.84 -35.94 -12.77
N ALA A 175 -3.03 -36.60 -13.61
CA ALA A 175 -2.59 -36.06 -14.89
C ALA A 175 -3.74 -35.74 -15.87
N VAL A 176 -4.83 -36.50 -15.82
CA VAL A 176 -6.00 -36.29 -16.70
C VAL A 176 -6.79 -35.08 -16.23
N GLN A 177 -6.95 -34.91 -14.92
CA GLN A 177 -7.64 -33.77 -14.30
C GLN A 177 -6.86 -32.46 -14.36
N ILE A 178 -5.53 -32.54 -14.53
CA ILE A 178 -4.64 -31.37 -14.69
C ILE A 178 -4.59 -30.90 -16.14
N GLU A 179 -4.77 -31.80 -17.13
CA GLU A 179 -4.74 -31.45 -18.54
C GLU A 179 -5.73 -30.31 -18.87
N GLY A 180 -5.24 -29.28 -19.55
CA GLY A 180 -6.00 -28.08 -19.90
C GLY A 180 -6.14 -27.03 -18.79
N THR A 181 -5.76 -27.34 -17.54
CA THR A 181 -5.77 -26.34 -16.46
C THR A 181 -4.67 -25.28 -16.65
N PRO A 182 -4.91 -24.03 -16.23
CA PRO A 182 -3.96 -22.92 -16.43
C PRO A 182 -2.65 -23.09 -15.66
N VAL A 183 -1.57 -22.58 -16.25
CA VAL A 183 -0.24 -22.44 -15.63
C VAL A 183 -0.05 -20.97 -15.24
N PRO A 184 0.57 -20.64 -14.08
CA PRO A 184 0.89 -19.27 -13.71
C PRO A 184 1.53 -18.47 -14.83
N ASN A 185 1.14 -17.21 -15.02
CA ASN A 185 1.83 -16.30 -15.93
C ASN A 185 3.06 -15.68 -15.27
N LEU A 186 3.00 -15.47 -13.95
CA LEU A 186 4.07 -14.82 -13.17
C LEU A 186 4.92 -15.89 -12.49
N GLU A 187 6.19 -15.95 -12.88
CA GLU A 187 7.16 -16.89 -12.33
C GLU A 187 8.44 -16.19 -11.90
N ARG A 188 9.12 -16.76 -10.91
CA ARG A 188 10.42 -16.26 -10.45
C ARG A 188 11.52 -16.78 -11.38
N PRO A 189 12.46 -15.93 -11.85
CA PRO A 189 13.64 -16.39 -12.57
C PRO A 189 14.36 -17.50 -11.79
N GLY A 190 14.66 -18.61 -12.47
CA GLY A 190 15.32 -19.78 -11.87
C GLY A 190 14.41 -20.73 -11.07
N GLN A 191 13.11 -20.42 -10.95
CA GLN A 191 12.10 -21.32 -10.34
C GLN A 191 10.88 -21.44 -11.25
N THR A 192 11.12 -21.60 -12.56
CA THR A 192 10.04 -21.73 -13.55
C THR A 192 9.36 -23.09 -13.44
N LEU A 193 8.04 -23.15 -13.65
CA LEU A 193 7.31 -24.41 -13.55
C LEU A 193 7.63 -25.33 -14.74
N SER A 194 7.99 -26.56 -14.42
CA SER A 194 8.19 -27.65 -15.38
C SER A 194 7.21 -28.81 -15.15
N SER A 195 6.70 -28.92 -13.92
CA SER A 195 5.80 -29.97 -13.47
C SER A 195 4.64 -29.38 -12.65
N PRO A 196 3.43 -29.96 -12.73
CA PRO A 196 2.29 -29.52 -11.90
C PRO A 196 2.49 -29.85 -10.41
N ARG A 197 3.55 -30.59 -10.07
CA ARG A 197 3.94 -30.89 -8.69
C ARG A 197 4.95 -29.90 -8.12
N ASP A 198 5.48 -28.99 -8.95
CA ASP A 198 6.35 -27.91 -8.46
C ASP A 198 5.59 -27.02 -7.47
N ARG A 199 6.29 -26.51 -6.46
CA ARG A 199 5.74 -25.65 -5.39
C ARG A 199 6.60 -24.38 -5.20
N PRO A 200 6.78 -23.56 -6.24
CA PRO A 200 7.60 -22.35 -6.11
C PRO A 200 6.96 -21.36 -5.13
N GLU A 201 7.76 -20.40 -4.67
CA GLU A 201 7.22 -19.25 -3.93
C GLU A 201 6.36 -18.38 -4.86
N PRO A 202 5.10 -18.03 -4.46
CA PRO A 202 4.31 -17.06 -5.20
C PRO A 202 5.08 -15.74 -5.39
N ILE A 203 5.01 -15.17 -6.60
CA ILE A 203 5.67 -13.91 -6.91
C ILE A 203 4.66 -12.91 -7.46
N GLY A 204 4.74 -11.68 -6.97
CA GLY A 204 3.87 -10.59 -7.38
C GLY A 204 4.39 -9.25 -6.84
N LEU A 205 3.87 -8.16 -7.36
CA LEU A 205 4.27 -6.79 -6.98
C LEU A 205 3.16 -6.03 -6.25
N GLY A 206 1.93 -6.55 -6.23
CA GLY A 206 0.76 -5.95 -5.58
C GLY A 206 0.67 -6.24 -4.08
N CYS A 207 -0.52 -6.03 -3.52
CA CYS A 207 -0.82 -6.28 -2.11
C CYS A 207 -0.99 -7.78 -1.80
N VAL A 208 -0.38 -8.23 -0.70
CA VAL A 208 -0.63 -9.53 -0.07
C VAL A 208 -1.89 -9.43 0.80
N GLY A 209 -2.83 -10.35 0.64
CA GLY A 209 -4.07 -10.37 1.42
C GLY A 209 -3.86 -10.62 2.92
N ARG A 210 -4.70 -10.02 3.77
CA ARG A 210 -4.63 -10.15 5.24
C ARG A 210 -4.71 -11.59 5.75
N ALA A 211 -5.49 -12.42 5.06
CA ALA A 211 -5.69 -13.84 5.39
C ALA A 211 -4.59 -14.77 4.87
N TRP A 212 -3.59 -14.25 4.15
CA TRP A 212 -2.53 -15.07 3.54
C TRP A 212 -1.41 -15.29 4.55
N THR A 213 -0.72 -16.43 4.50
CA THR A 213 0.35 -16.80 5.45
C THR A 213 1.37 -15.68 5.71
N PRO A 214 1.86 -14.91 4.71
CA PRO A 214 2.85 -13.86 4.98
C PRO A 214 2.35 -12.74 5.90
N ARG A 215 1.03 -12.60 6.08
CA ARG A 215 0.43 -11.58 6.95
C ARG A 215 -0.30 -12.19 8.14
N ILE A 216 -1.15 -13.19 7.92
CA ILE A 216 -1.95 -13.80 9.00
C ILE A 216 -1.08 -14.39 10.11
N SER A 217 0.16 -14.79 9.81
CA SER A 217 1.13 -15.24 10.81
C SER A 217 1.53 -14.16 11.83
N HIS A 218 1.25 -12.89 11.55
CA HIS A 218 1.46 -11.75 12.45
C HIS A 218 0.21 -11.32 13.23
N ALA A 219 -0.95 -11.95 12.97
CA ALA A 219 -2.19 -11.60 13.64
C ALA A 219 -2.24 -12.03 15.12
N GLY A 220 -1.27 -12.83 15.57
CA GLY A 220 -1.20 -13.39 16.91
C GLY A 220 -2.10 -14.62 17.08
N THR A 221 -2.16 -15.13 18.31
CA THR A 221 -2.82 -16.40 18.64
C THR A 221 -4.22 -16.16 19.24
N TYR A 222 -5.26 -16.64 18.55
CA TYR A 222 -6.67 -16.55 18.96
C TYR A 222 -7.18 -17.87 19.56
N ASP A 223 -6.60 -18.29 20.69
CA ASP A 223 -6.96 -19.53 21.38
C ASP A 223 -7.98 -19.32 22.53
N ALA A 224 -8.25 -20.38 23.30
CA ALA A 224 -9.16 -20.30 24.45
C ALA A 224 -8.67 -19.30 25.51
N ARG A 225 -7.36 -19.18 25.70
CA ARG A 225 -6.79 -18.22 26.66
C ARG A 225 -7.03 -16.78 26.20
N TRP A 226 -6.80 -16.49 24.92
CA TRP A 226 -7.16 -15.18 24.35
C TRP A 226 -8.66 -14.88 24.58
N ARG A 227 -9.52 -15.86 24.31
CA ARG A 227 -10.97 -15.70 24.47
C ARG A 227 -11.37 -15.40 25.92
N ASP A 228 -10.75 -16.07 26.89
CA ASP A 228 -11.14 -15.98 28.30
C ASP A 228 -10.49 -14.78 29.01
N GLU A 229 -9.29 -14.35 28.59
CA GLU A 229 -8.49 -13.33 29.29
C GLU A 229 -8.36 -11.98 28.55
N ARG A 230 -8.57 -11.93 27.23
CA ARG A 230 -8.23 -10.75 26.39
C ARG A 230 -9.33 -10.26 25.48
N ALA A 231 -10.24 -11.14 25.02
CA ALA A 231 -11.29 -10.74 24.12
C ALA A 231 -12.09 -9.55 24.70
N PRO A 232 -12.46 -8.55 23.87
CA PRO A 232 -12.35 -8.48 22.41
C PRO A 232 -11.06 -7.84 21.85
N PHE A 233 -10.02 -7.64 22.66
CA PHE A 233 -8.79 -6.96 22.21
C PHE A 233 -7.85 -7.88 21.42
N LEU A 234 -6.87 -7.29 20.72
CA LEU A 234 -5.87 -8.06 19.96
C LEU A 234 -5.06 -9.01 20.89
N PRO A 235 -4.59 -10.15 20.36
CA PRO A 235 -3.67 -11.02 21.09
C PRO A 235 -2.40 -10.30 21.55
N ALA A 236 -1.80 -10.77 22.65
CA ALA A 236 -0.58 -10.16 23.19
C ALA A 236 0.63 -10.31 22.26
N ASP A 237 0.64 -11.39 21.48
CA ASP A 237 1.63 -11.70 20.46
C ASP A 237 1.27 -11.10 19.08
N PHE A 238 0.27 -10.22 19.00
CA PHE A 238 0.01 -9.45 17.78
C PHE A 238 1.23 -8.61 17.40
N ASP A 239 1.60 -8.69 16.13
CA ASP A 239 2.74 -8.01 15.55
C ASP A 239 2.26 -7.05 14.46
N SER A 240 2.65 -5.77 14.56
CA SER A 240 2.16 -4.74 13.63
C SER A 240 2.67 -4.90 12.20
N ARG A 241 3.64 -5.80 11.95
CA ARG A 241 3.94 -6.29 10.61
C ARG A 241 2.72 -6.88 9.89
N TYR A 242 1.67 -7.27 10.61
CA TYR A 242 0.35 -7.61 10.04
C TYR A 242 -0.21 -6.51 9.13
N PHE A 243 0.09 -5.24 9.43
CA PHE A 243 -0.35 -4.09 8.64
C PHE A 243 0.47 -3.86 7.37
N GLN A 244 1.65 -4.47 7.20
CA GLN A 244 2.38 -4.41 5.93
C GLN A 244 1.65 -5.25 4.88
N CYS A 245 1.33 -4.65 3.74
CA CYS A 245 0.67 -5.34 2.64
C CYS A 245 1.59 -5.60 1.45
N ALA A 246 2.76 -4.96 1.37
CA ALA A 246 3.73 -5.34 0.35
C ALA A 246 4.37 -6.69 0.70
N PRO A 247 4.70 -7.52 -0.30
CA PRO A 247 5.62 -8.65 -0.13
C PRO A 247 6.90 -8.24 0.61
N ALA A 248 7.45 -9.12 1.45
CA ALA A 248 8.58 -8.81 2.32
C ALA A 248 9.82 -8.23 1.59
N ASP A 249 10.06 -8.66 0.35
CA ASP A 249 11.14 -8.15 -0.49
C ASP A 249 10.91 -6.72 -1.02
N GLN A 250 9.69 -6.17 -0.85
CA GLN A 250 9.26 -4.82 -1.21
C GLN A 250 8.93 -3.94 0.02
N GLN A 251 9.36 -4.36 1.21
CA GLN A 251 9.29 -3.58 2.44
C GLN A 251 10.66 -2.93 2.71
N PHE A 252 10.65 -1.63 3.03
CA PHE A 252 11.85 -0.81 3.21
C PHE A 252 11.77 0.01 4.49
N THR A 253 12.93 0.45 4.99
CA THR A 253 12.95 1.50 6.03
C THR A 253 12.22 2.74 5.53
N HIS A 254 11.56 3.47 6.44
CA HIS A 254 10.75 4.63 6.07
C HIS A 254 11.47 5.61 5.15
N PHE A 255 10.85 5.92 4.01
CA PHE A 255 11.37 6.86 3.05
C PHE A 255 11.30 8.30 3.57
N ARG A 256 12.29 9.11 3.18
CA ARG A 256 12.42 10.52 3.57
C ARG A 256 12.47 11.46 2.37
N GLY A 257 12.56 10.92 1.15
CA GLY A 257 12.76 11.65 -0.08
C GLY A 257 14.15 11.39 -0.67
N GLY A 258 14.24 11.49 -1.99
CA GLY A 258 15.42 11.17 -2.79
C GLY A 258 15.54 9.70 -3.18
N GLU A 259 14.71 8.81 -2.63
CA GLU A 259 14.72 7.41 -3.02
C GLU A 259 14.30 7.25 -4.48
N LEU A 260 15.10 6.48 -5.23
CA LEU A 260 14.89 6.18 -6.63
C LEU A 260 14.27 4.80 -6.79
N ILE A 261 13.14 4.78 -7.48
CA ILE A 261 12.41 3.57 -7.85
C ILE A 261 12.32 3.48 -9.37
N ARG A 262 12.58 2.28 -9.92
CA ARG A 262 12.48 2.00 -11.35
C ARG A 262 11.59 0.80 -11.61
N CYS A 263 10.67 0.96 -12.55
CA CYS A 263 9.81 -0.10 -13.06
C CYS A 263 10.18 -0.38 -14.51
N VAL A 264 10.69 -1.57 -14.80
CA VAL A 264 11.15 -1.96 -16.13
C VAL A 264 10.10 -2.83 -16.81
N ASN A 265 9.76 -2.50 -18.06
CA ASN A 265 8.77 -3.18 -18.90
C ASN A 265 7.36 -3.25 -18.28
N MET A 266 6.96 -2.17 -17.60
CA MET A 266 5.63 -2.05 -16.95
C MET A 266 4.77 -0.91 -17.53
N ALA A 267 5.24 -0.29 -18.61
CA ALA A 267 4.60 0.81 -19.34
C ALA A 267 5.02 0.78 -20.81
N ALA A 268 4.48 1.68 -21.63
CA ALA A 268 4.93 1.82 -23.03
C ALA A 268 6.42 2.20 -23.08
N GLU A 269 6.86 3.04 -22.16
CA GLU A 269 8.25 3.36 -21.89
C GLU A 269 8.95 2.15 -21.25
N PRO A 270 10.13 1.74 -21.74
CA PRO A 270 10.83 0.57 -21.20
C PRO A 270 11.19 0.69 -19.72
N VAL A 271 11.40 1.91 -19.23
CA VAL A 271 11.71 2.19 -17.82
C VAL A 271 10.93 3.43 -17.39
N VAL A 272 10.09 3.27 -16.37
CA VAL A 272 9.45 4.37 -15.64
C VAL A 272 10.21 4.57 -14.33
N GLN A 273 10.54 5.81 -14.00
CA GLN A 273 11.34 6.15 -12.83
C GLN A 273 10.53 7.05 -11.90
N TYR A 274 10.84 6.98 -10.61
CA TYR A 274 10.24 7.80 -9.56
C TYR A 274 11.33 8.19 -8.58
N VAL A 275 11.53 9.49 -8.37
CA VAL A 275 12.36 10.04 -7.30
C VAL A 275 11.39 10.57 -6.25
N ILE A 276 11.32 9.87 -5.11
CA ILE A 276 10.40 10.23 -4.02
C ILE A 276 10.69 11.68 -3.58
N PRO A 277 9.70 12.58 -3.58
CA PRO A 277 9.93 13.97 -3.21
C PRO A 277 10.19 14.08 -1.72
N SER A 278 11.08 15.01 -1.33
CA SER A 278 11.30 15.36 0.08
C SER A 278 10.18 16.28 0.56
N LEU A 279 9.10 15.69 1.09
CA LEU A 279 7.92 16.41 1.58
C LEU A 279 7.81 16.34 3.09
N HIS A 280 7.62 17.50 3.72
CA HIS A 280 7.25 17.59 5.14
C HIS A 280 5.73 17.62 5.27
N VAL A 281 5.17 16.66 6.00
CA VAL A 281 3.74 16.56 6.27
C VAL A 281 3.51 16.69 7.78
N PRO A 282 3.61 17.90 8.36
CA PRO A 282 3.34 18.08 9.78
C PRO A 282 1.85 17.91 10.05
N ILE A 283 1.54 17.28 11.18
CA ILE A 283 0.19 17.01 11.66
C ILE A 283 0.12 17.44 13.11
N ARG A 284 -0.74 18.42 13.40
CA ARG A 284 -0.97 18.93 14.75
C ARG A 284 -2.30 18.42 15.29
N PHE A 285 -2.25 17.77 16.44
CA PHE A 285 -3.40 17.29 17.19
C PHE A 285 -3.66 18.24 18.36
N ARG A 286 -4.81 18.94 18.34
CA ARG A 286 -5.21 19.89 19.37
C ARG A 286 -6.20 19.24 20.34
N PHE A 287 -5.72 18.92 21.52
CA PHE A 287 -6.54 18.43 22.63
C PHE A 287 -7.08 19.61 23.46
N LEU A 288 -7.98 19.32 24.40
CA LEU A 288 -8.51 20.30 25.34
C LEU A 288 -7.42 20.91 26.25
N ASP A 289 -6.42 20.11 26.62
CA ASP A 289 -5.39 20.42 27.63
C ASP A 289 -3.97 20.54 27.05
N ARG A 290 -3.75 20.12 25.79
CA ARG A 290 -2.43 20.10 25.15
C ARG A 290 -2.50 20.14 23.63
N GLU A 291 -1.35 20.40 23.00
CA GLU A 291 -1.13 20.17 21.57
C GLU A 291 -0.02 19.12 21.38
N VAL A 292 -0.16 18.27 20.37
CA VAL A 292 0.84 17.28 19.98
C VAL A 292 1.15 17.46 18.51
N ASP A 293 2.40 17.75 18.19
CA ASP A 293 2.90 17.84 16.82
C ASP A 293 3.59 16.53 16.43
N GLN A 294 3.23 15.99 15.27
CA GLN A 294 3.91 14.85 14.66
C GLN A 294 4.24 15.14 13.19
N LEU A 295 5.23 14.44 12.67
CA LEU A 295 5.46 14.36 11.24
C LEU A 295 4.82 13.08 10.71
N GLY A 296 4.05 13.20 9.63
CA GLY A 296 3.55 12.06 8.89
C GLY A 296 4.72 11.21 8.39
N VAL A 297 4.67 9.91 8.65
CA VAL A 297 5.67 8.94 8.21
C VAL A 297 5.22 8.36 6.88
N LEU A 298 6.07 8.46 5.84
CA LEU A 298 5.80 7.87 4.52
C LEU A 298 5.94 6.35 4.60
N ASP A 299 4.82 5.64 4.65
CA ASP A 299 4.81 4.20 4.90
C ASP A 299 4.15 3.38 3.79
N THR A 300 3.58 4.02 2.77
CA THR A 300 3.07 3.32 1.59
C THR A 300 3.36 4.13 0.33
N VAL A 301 3.96 3.47 -0.67
CA VAL A 301 4.19 3.96 -2.03
C VAL A 301 3.50 3.00 -2.99
N VAL A 302 2.46 3.49 -3.68
CA VAL A 302 1.76 2.74 -4.72
C VAL A 302 2.15 3.30 -6.08
N LEU A 303 2.64 2.44 -6.97
CA LEU A 303 3.12 2.81 -8.30
C LEU A 303 2.14 2.31 -9.36
N GLU A 304 1.81 3.17 -10.32
CA GLU A 304 1.07 2.82 -11.54
C GLU A 304 1.94 3.18 -12.75
N PRO A 305 2.94 2.35 -13.12
CA PRO A 305 3.92 2.71 -14.15
C PRO A 305 3.30 2.99 -15.51
N HIS A 306 2.31 2.17 -15.90
CA HIS A 306 1.55 2.33 -17.13
C HIS A 306 0.75 3.64 -17.24
N LEU A 307 0.63 4.41 -16.14
CA LEU A 307 0.00 5.73 -16.09
C LEU A 307 0.99 6.84 -15.73
N ALA A 308 2.28 6.53 -15.59
CA ALA A 308 3.31 7.44 -15.06
C ALA A 308 2.87 8.11 -13.75
N ARG A 309 2.19 7.36 -12.87
CA ARG A 309 1.56 7.87 -11.65
C ARG A 309 2.04 7.11 -10.42
N ALA A 310 2.04 7.78 -9.28
CA ALA A 310 2.26 7.18 -7.97
C ALA A 310 1.39 7.84 -6.89
N MET A 311 1.03 7.07 -5.87
CA MET A 311 0.38 7.56 -4.67
C MET A 311 1.30 7.34 -3.47
N LEU A 312 1.50 8.40 -2.69
CA LEU A 312 2.31 8.40 -1.49
C LEU A 312 1.39 8.62 -0.28
N VAL A 313 1.54 7.78 0.75
CA VAL A 313 0.70 7.81 1.95
C VAL A 313 1.56 8.06 3.18
N TRP A 314 1.25 9.15 3.87
CA TRP A 314 1.85 9.50 5.16
C TRP A 314 0.87 9.21 6.29
N ARG A 315 1.38 8.68 7.40
CA ARG A 315 0.59 8.37 8.59
C ARG A 315 1.16 9.00 9.85
N ALA A 316 0.29 9.53 10.69
CA ALA A 316 0.61 9.92 12.07
C ALA A 316 -0.48 9.40 13.00
N SER A 317 -0.10 9.09 14.24
CA SER A 317 -1.01 8.47 15.19
C SER A 317 -0.75 8.98 16.60
N VAL A 318 -1.80 9.35 17.34
CA VAL A 318 -1.72 9.75 18.75
C VAL A 318 -2.71 8.97 19.60
N PRO A 319 -2.32 8.56 20.82
CA PRO A 319 -3.25 7.95 21.76
C PRO A 319 -4.27 9.00 22.23
N LEU A 320 -5.55 8.65 22.18
CA LEU A 320 -6.67 9.51 22.60
C LEU A 320 -6.82 9.61 24.11
N GLY A 321 -6.29 8.63 24.85
CA GLY A 321 -6.50 8.50 26.29
C GLY A 321 -7.93 8.04 26.63
N LYS A 322 -8.34 8.18 27.89
CA LYS A 322 -9.61 7.60 28.38
C LYS A 322 -10.89 8.28 27.84
N LYS A 323 -10.77 9.47 27.25
CA LYS A 323 -11.92 10.29 26.83
C LYS A 323 -11.72 10.69 25.38
N LEU A 324 -12.45 10.05 24.46
CA LEU A 324 -12.35 10.31 23.01
C LEU A 324 -12.67 11.76 22.62
N ASN A 325 -13.42 12.50 23.46
CA ASN A 325 -13.80 13.89 23.22
C ASN A 325 -12.74 14.93 23.60
N THR A 326 -11.57 14.51 24.08
CA THR A 326 -10.47 15.45 24.39
C THR A 326 -9.79 15.98 23.14
N LEU A 327 -9.76 15.20 22.04
CA LEU A 327 -9.20 15.65 20.77
C LEU A 327 -10.24 16.51 20.02
N LEU A 328 -9.96 17.81 19.97
CA LEU A 328 -10.87 18.80 19.41
C LEU A 328 -10.69 18.89 17.89
N GLU A 329 -9.47 19.21 17.45
CA GLU A 329 -9.16 19.52 16.05
C GLU A 329 -7.80 18.92 15.63
N ILE A 330 -7.70 18.65 14.34
CA ILE A 330 -6.47 18.21 13.67
C ILE A 330 -6.16 19.18 12.54
N PHE A 331 -4.90 19.58 12.43
CA PHE A 331 -4.39 20.42 11.35
C PHE A 331 -3.35 19.62 10.56
N VAL A 332 -3.52 19.55 9.25
CA VAL A 332 -2.68 18.79 8.34
C VAL A 332 -1.93 19.73 7.40
N GLY A 333 -0.63 19.50 7.27
CA GLY A 333 0.27 20.34 6.51
C GLY A 333 0.78 21.51 7.31
N GLU A 334 1.71 22.26 6.70
CA GLU A 334 2.22 23.47 7.32
C GLU A 334 1.04 24.35 7.70
N PRO A 335 0.99 24.88 8.94
CA PRO A 335 0.00 25.88 9.26
C PRO A 335 0.09 26.92 8.14
N PRO A 336 -1.05 27.35 7.56
CA PRO A 336 -1.00 28.44 6.60
C PRO A 336 -0.18 29.51 7.29
N ARG A 337 0.71 30.19 6.57
CA ARG A 337 1.40 31.39 7.06
C ARG A 337 0.32 32.41 7.43
N THR A 338 -0.36 32.17 8.53
CA THR A 338 -1.44 32.95 9.07
C THR A 338 -0.68 34.02 9.79
N ARG A 339 -0.37 35.04 9.00
CA ARG A 339 -0.38 36.41 9.46
C ARG A 339 0.36 36.58 10.79
N LEU A 340 1.67 36.33 10.80
CA LEU A 340 2.53 36.89 11.85
C LEU A 340 2.18 38.38 11.97
N GLY A 341 1.53 38.74 13.08
CA GLY A 341 0.96 40.06 13.32
C GLY A 341 -0.45 40.29 12.74
N GLN A 342 -1.41 39.38 12.90
CA GLN A 342 -2.84 39.73 12.93
C GLN A 342 -3.49 39.33 14.27
N PRO A 343 -4.58 40.00 14.67
CA PRO A 343 -5.23 39.74 15.94
C PRO A 343 -5.86 38.35 15.97
N VAL A 344 -5.67 37.63 17.09
CA VAL A 344 -6.30 36.34 17.40
C VAL A 344 -7.82 36.49 17.50
N HIS A 345 -8.27 37.58 18.10
CA HIS A 345 -9.66 38.02 18.16
C HIS A 345 -9.71 39.51 18.55
N TYR A 346 -10.91 40.09 18.63
CA TYR A 346 -11.13 41.45 19.11
C TYR A 346 -11.90 41.42 20.44
N ARG A 347 -11.47 42.21 21.42
CA ARG A 347 -12.15 42.40 22.71
C ARG A 347 -12.44 43.87 22.90
N ASN A 348 -13.72 44.24 23.01
CA ASN A 348 -14.19 45.64 23.10
C ASN A 348 -13.63 46.52 21.96
N GLY A 349 -13.60 46.00 20.73
CA GLY A 349 -13.05 46.69 19.57
C GLY A 349 -11.52 46.76 19.52
N LYS A 350 -10.80 46.22 20.51
CA LYS A 350 -9.33 46.18 20.53
C LYS A 350 -8.79 44.83 20.05
N PRO A 351 -7.78 44.81 19.17
CA PRO A 351 -7.16 43.58 18.72
C PRO A 351 -6.37 42.90 19.85
N VAL A 352 -6.54 41.58 20.01
CA VAL A 352 -5.83 40.74 20.98
C VAL A 352 -4.82 39.84 20.25
N PHE A 353 -3.58 39.75 20.73
CA PHE A 353 -2.48 38.99 20.09
C PHE A 353 -1.99 37.87 21.01
N ARG A 354 -1.29 36.85 20.47
CA ARG A 354 -0.75 35.74 21.28
C ARG A 354 0.46 36.17 22.11
N GLY A 355 1.14 37.24 21.72
CA GLY A 355 2.28 37.79 22.44
C GLY A 355 2.57 39.24 22.07
N LEU A 356 3.39 39.89 22.91
CA LEU A 356 3.77 41.30 22.75
C LEU A 356 4.47 41.57 21.40
N GLU A 357 5.29 40.63 20.94
CA GLU A 357 6.05 40.75 19.70
C GLU A 357 5.15 40.82 18.45
N GLU A 358 4.03 40.09 18.46
CA GLU A 358 3.02 40.12 17.38
C GLU A 358 2.24 41.44 17.39
N ALA A 359 1.92 41.94 18.59
CA ALA A 359 1.24 43.23 18.77
C ALA A 359 2.10 44.40 18.25
N ILE A 360 3.41 44.40 18.56
CA ILE A 360 4.37 45.40 18.09
C ILE A 360 4.48 45.39 16.56
N ARG A 361 4.56 44.19 15.94
CA ARG A 361 4.61 44.06 14.47
C ARG A 361 3.33 44.56 13.79
N TRP A 362 2.14 44.26 14.33
CA TRP A 362 0.88 44.76 13.78
C TRP A 362 0.75 46.28 13.88
N LEU A 363 1.14 46.87 15.03
CA LEU A 363 1.14 48.33 15.24
C LEU A 363 2.07 49.08 14.28
N ARG A 364 3.26 48.52 13.99
CA ARG A 364 4.20 49.12 13.01
C ARG A 364 3.62 49.15 11.60
N ARG A 365 2.91 48.09 11.18
CA ARG A 365 2.27 48.04 9.85
C ARG A 365 1.06 48.95 9.72
N THR A 366 0.25 49.10 10.77
CA THR A 366 -0.94 49.98 10.74
C THR A 366 -0.60 51.47 10.85
N ARG A 367 0.55 51.83 11.42
CA ARG A 367 1.01 53.22 11.53
C ARG A 367 1.88 53.69 10.36
N GLY A 368 2.52 52.79 9.62
CA GLY A 368 3.40 53.13 8.49
C GLY A 368 2.70 53.35 7.14
N GLY A 369 1.36 53.41 7.12
CA GLY A 369 0.54 53.63 5.92
C GLY A 369 -0.22 54.97 5.91
N ARG A 370 0.30 56.00 6.58
CA ARG A 370 -0.20 57.38 6.50
C ARG A 370 0.90 58.32 6.06
#